data_AF-A0A958SZ91-F1
#
_entry.id   AF-A0A958SZ91-F1
#
_cell.length_a   1.000
_cell.length_b   1.000
_cell.length_c   1.000
_cell.angle_alpha   90.00
_cell.angle_beta   90.00
_cell.angle_gamma   90.00
#
_symmetry.space_group_name_H-M   'P 1'
#
loop_
_entity.id
_entity.type
_entity.pdbx_description
1 polymer ?
#
loop_
_entity_poly.entity_id
_entity_poly.type
_entity_poly.pdbx_seq_one_letter_code
_entity_poly.pdbx_strand_id
1 'polypeptide(L)'
;ITFTGIFGLFKVKSFTKDGLGFVFSSLFLFGGFASTAASIFPKLLPSTNNINPSLTIENVAAHEYGLSVGMSWFFIALLLVVVYLIVQYKVFKGKMDDVGYGEH
;
A
#
# COMPACT_ATOMS: atom_id res chain seq x y z
N ILE A 1 -5.60 -7.02 -9.81
CA ILE A 1 -5.63 -5.75 -9.03
C ILE A 1 -5.05 -4.59 -9.83
N THR A 2 -3.86 -4.72 -10.42
CA THR A 2 -3.29 -3.74 -11.38
C THR A 2 -4.22 -3.41 -12.54
N PHE A 3 -4.66 -4.43 -13.28
CA PHE A 3 -5.52 -4.24 -14.44
C PHE A 3 -6.87 -3.58 -14.10
N THR A 4 -7.46 -3.91 -12.96
CA THR A 4 -8.68 -3.27 -12.43
C THR A 4 -8.45 -1.81 -12.03
N GLY A 5 -7.27 -1.47 -11.48
CA GLY A 5 -6.88 -0.09 -11.17
C GLY A 5 -6.65 0.75 -12.42
N ILE A 6 -5.94 0.21 -13.42
CA ILE A 6 -5.71 0.85 -14.73
C ILE A 6 -7.04 1.10 -15.44
N PHE A 7 -7.90 0.09 -15.53
CA PHE A 7 -9.19 0.20 -16.21
C PHE A 7 -10.12 1.21 -15.52
N GLY A 8 -10.09 1.28 -14.18
CA GLY A 8 -10.82 2.30 -13.43
C GLY A 8 -10.29 3.72 -13.61
N LEU A 9 -8.97 3.89 -13.76
CA LEU A 9 -8.34 5.17 -14.13
C LEU A 9 -8.77 5.65 -15.52
N PHE A 10 -8.91 4.77 -16.51
CA PHE A 10 -9.42 5.18 -17.84
C PHE A 10 -10.87 5.67 -17.80
N LYS A 11 -11.68 5.19 -16.85
CA LYS A 11 -13.07 5.63 -16.66
C LYS A 11 -13.23 6.76 -15.63
N VAL A 12 -12.14 7.32 -15.10
CA VAL A 12 -12.19 8.36 -14.05
C VAL A 12 -13.02 9.58 -14.44
N LYS A 13 -12.97 10.01 -15.70
CA LYS A 13 -13.77 11.14 -16.22
C LYS A 13 -15.29 10.91 -16.19
N SER A 14 -15.74 9.65 -16.07
CA SER A 14 -17.16 9.30 -15.97
C SER A 14 -17.65 9.22 -14.52
N PHE A 15 -16.75 9.26 -13.52
CA PHE A 15 -17.13 9.15 -12.12
C PHE A 15 -17.52 10.52 -11.58
N THR A 16 -18.75 10.62 -11.08
CA THR A 16 -19.36 11.83 -10.50
C THR A 16 -18.92 12.13 -9.06
N LYS A 17 -18.05 11.29 -8.48
CA LYS A 17 -17.53 11.42 -7.11
C LYS A 17 -16.00 11.47 -7.15
N ASP A 18 -15.42 12.59 -6.73
CA ASP A 18 -13.97 12.84 -6.75
C ASP A 18 -13.16 11.77 -5.99
N GLY A 19 -13.73 11.20 -4.93
CA GLY A 19 -13.08 10.15 -4.12
C GLY A 19 -12.82 8.83 -4.86
N LEU A 20 -13.58 8.53 -5.94
CA LEU A 20 -13.36 7.30 -6.71
C LEU A 20 -12.05 7.35 -7.48
N GLY A 21 -11.63 8.53 -7.97
CA GLY A 21 -10.35 8.68 -8.67
C GLY A 21 -9.16 8.35 -7.77
N PHE A 22 -9.20 8.79 -6.51
CA PHE A 22 -8.17 8.48 -5.52
C PHE A 22 -8.10 6.98 -5.17
N VAL A 23 -9.25 6.30 -5.08
CA VAL A 23 -9.28 4.86 -4.82
C VAL A 23 -8.67 4.08 -6.00
N PHE A 24 -8.99 4.44 -7.24
CA PHE A 24 -8.43 3.76 -8.41
C PHE A 24 -6.92 3.98 -8.59
N SER A 25 -6.41 5.19 -8.31
CA SER A 25 -4.96 5.43 -8.32
C SER A 25 -4.24 4.65 -7.22
N SER A 26 -4.82 4.60 -6.01
CA SER A 26 -4.27 3.80 -4.90
C SER A 26 -4.25 2.30 -5.21
N LEU A 27 -5.33 1.76 -5.80
CA LEU A 27 -5.41 0.37 -6.24
C LEU A 27 -4.43 0.04 -7.37
N PHE A 28 -4.20 0.98 -8.28
CA PHE A 28 -3.20 0.84 -9.33
C PHE A 28 -1.79 0.73 -8.74
N LEU A 29 -1.41 1.66 -7.86
CA LEU A 29 -0.11 1.64 -7.19
C LEU A 29 0.09 0.36 -6.35
N PHE A 30 -0.90 0.03 -5.52
CA PHE A 30 -0.86 -1.18 -4.70
C PHE A 30 -0.71 -2.44 -5.56
N GLY A 31 -1.49 -2.53 -6.65
CA GLY A 31 -1.36 -3.61 -7.60
C GLY A 31 0.03 -3.65 -8.23
N GLY A 32 0.57 -2.50 -8.65
CA GLY A 32 1.88 -2.42 -9.31
C GLY A 32 2.98 -2.97 -8.42
N PHE A 33 3.03 -2.50 -7.17
CA PHE A 33 3.97 -3.00 -6.17
C PHE A 33 3.79 -4.49 -5.89
N ALA A 34 2.55 -4.96 -5.72
CA ALA A 34 2.28 -6.38 -5.50
C ALA A 34 2.72 -7.26 -6.68
N SER A 35 2.52 -6.79 -7.92
CA SER A 35 2.96 -7.49 -9.13
C SER A 35 4.48 -7.59 -9.22
N THR A 36 5.20 -6.51 -8.89
CA THR A 36 6.66 -6.52 -8.86
C THR A 36 7.18 -7.47 -7.79
N ALA A 37 6.61 -7.42 -6.57
CA ALA A 37 6.97 -8.34 -5.49
C ALA A 37 6.69 -9.82 -5.87
N ALA A 38 5.55 -10.09 -6.50
CA ALA A 38 5.22 -11.43 -6.98
C ALA A 38 6.17 -11.92 -8.08
N SER A 39 6.69 -11.02 -8.92
CA SER A 39 7.57 -11.40 -10.03
C SER A 39 8.96 -11.85 -9.60
N ILE A 40 9.45 -11.36 -8.46
CA ILE A 40 10.79 -11.70 -7.94
C ILE A 40 10.76 -12.88 -6.95
N PHE A 41 9.56 -13.23 -6.43
CA PHE A 41 9.36 -14.39 -5.57
C PHE A 41 9.91 -15.68 -6.22
N PRO A 42 10.61 -16.57 -5.48
CA PRO A 42 10.86 -16.56 -4.03
C PRO A 42 12.14 -15.82 -3.60
N LYS A 43 12.79 -15.08 -4.50
CA LYS A 43 14.00 -14.32 -4.20
C LYS A 43 13.62 -12.93 -3.70
N LEU A 44 14.30 -12.46 -2.67
CA LEU A 44 14.16 -11.09 -2.16
C LEU A 44 15.25 -10.19 -2.75
N LEU A 45 16.50 -10.68 -2.73
CA LEU A 45 17.66 -9.98 -3.28
C LEU A 45 18.51 -10.97 -4.10
N PRO A 46 18.40 -10.94 -5.44
CA PRO A 46 19.21 -11.79 -6.30
C PRO A 46 20.67 -11.36 -6.25
N SER A 47 21.56 -12.30 -5.96
CA SER A 47 23.00 -12.05 -5.97
C SER A 47 23.52 -12.06 -7.41
N THR A 48 24.36 -11.07 -7.74
CA THR A 48 25.11 -11.00 -8.99
C THR A 48 26.49 -11.66 -8.89
N ASN A 49 26.87 -12.18 -7.71
CA ASN A 49 28.17 -12.77 -7.43
C ASN A 49 28.03 -14.30 -7.22
N ASN A 50 28.95 -15.09 -7.79
CA ASN A 50 28.97 -16.56 -7.63
C ASN A 50 29.38 -17.04 -6.23
N ILE A 51 29.96 -16.17 -5.40
CA ILE A 51 30.43 -16.53 -4.06
C ILE A 51 29.29 -16.51 -3.04
N ASN A 52 28.36 -15.55 -3.16
CA ASN A 52 27.26 -15.39 -2.20
C ASN A 52 25.93 -15.82 -2.85
N PRO A 53 25.19 -16.76 -2.25
CA PRO A 53 23.89 -17.16 -2.76
C PRO A 53 22.87 -16.01 -2.68
N SER A 54 21.83 -16.07 -3.51
CA SER A 54 20.73 -15.10 -3.47
C SER A 54 19.96 -15.20 -2.14
N LEU A 55 19.49 -14.06 -1.63
CA LEU A 55 18.61 -14.03 -0.47
C LEU A 55 17.19 -14.43 -0.90
N THR A 56 16.71 -15.53 -0.35
CA THR A 56 15.38 -16.10 -0.57
C THR A 56 14.56 -16.02 0.70
N ILE A 57 13.25 -16.25 0.61
CA ILE A 57 12.37 -16.26 1.79
C ILE A 57 12.89 -17.25 2.86
N GLU A 58 13.34 -18.43 2.44
CA GLU A 58 13.78 -19.50 3.35
C GLU A 58 15.06 -19.17 4.13
N ASN A 59 15.97 -18.36 3.56
CA ASN A 59 17.24 -18.05 4.21
C ASN A 59 17.23 -16.70 4.98
N VAL A 60 16.24 -15.84 4.72
CA VAL A 60 16.06 -14.55 5.42
C VAL A 60 14.95 -14.62 6.48
N ALA A 61 14.10 -15.65 6.46
CA ALA A 61 12.99 -15.76 7.41
C ALA A 61 13.47 -15.67 8.87
N ALA A 62 12.74 -14.88 9.67
CA ALA A 62 12.95 -14.82 11.10
C ALA A 62 12.64 -16.18 11.75
N HIS A 63 13.24 -16.43 12.91
CA HIS A 63 12.96 -17.65 13.68
C HIS A 63 11.46 -17.77 14.01
N GLU A 64 10.94 -18.99 14.05
CA GLU A 64 9.50 -19.31 14.10
C GLU A 64 8.76 -18.56 15.21
N TYR A 65 9.36 -18.46 16.39
CA TYR A 65 8.79 -17.71 17.51
C TYR A 65 8.63 -16.22 17.21
N GLY A 66 9.67 -15.58 16.67
CA GLY A 66 9.64 -14.17 16.31
C GLY A 66 8.65 -13.89 15.18
N LEU A 67 8.54 -14.80 14.22
CA LEU A 67 7.57 -14.71 13.12
C LEU A 67 6.13 -14.83 13.63
N SER A 68 5.85 -15.79 14.52
CA SER A 68 4.51 -16.01 15.07
C SER A 68 4.02 -14.86 15.95
N VAL A 69 4.87 -14.37 16.86
CA VAL A 69 4.56 -13.21 17.71
C VAL A 69 4.43 -11.95 16.88
N GLY A 70 5.36 -11.74 15.93
CA GLY A 70 5.33 -10.60 15.02
C GLY A 70 4.07 -10.56 14.16
N MET A 71 3.62 -11.71 13.65
CA MET A 71 2.38 -11.81 12.88
C MET A 71 1.14 -11.49 13.72
N SER A 72 1.07 -12.01 14.94
CA SER A 72 -0.03 -11.71 15.86
C SER A 72 -0.09 -10.21 16.20
N TRP A 73 1.06 -9.61 16.52
CA TRP A 73 1.17 -8.18 16.80
C TRP A 73 0.86 -7.30 15.58
N PHE A 74 1.27 -7.73 14.39
CA PHE A 74 1.02 -7.02 13.14
C PHE A 74 -0.47 -6.78 12.90
N PHE A 75 -1.34 -7.78 13.12
CA PHE A 75 -2.79 -7.60 12.96
C PHE A 75 -3.39 -6.61 13.96
N ILE A 76 -2.90 -6.60 15.19
CA ILE A 76 -3.32 -5.63 16.22
C ILE A 76 -2.92 -4.21 15.79
N ALA A 77 -1.66 -4.02 15.38
CA ALA A 77 -1.16 -2.73 14.90
C ALA A 77 -1.88 -2.26 13.64
N LEU A 78 -2.13 -3.17 12.68
CA LEU A 78 -2.88 -2.88 11.45
C LEU A 78 -4.29 -2.37 11.78
N LEU A 79 -4.99 -3.02 12.71
CA LEU A 79 -6.31 -2.61 13.15
C LEU A 79 -6.28 -1.20 13.76
N LEU A 80 -5.31 -0.90 14.62
CA LEU A 80 -5.16 0.42 15.22
C LEU A 80 -4.92 1.50 14.16
N VAL A 81 -4.06 1.23 13.17
CA VAL A 81 -3.79 2.16 12.05
C VAL A 81 -5.04 2.40 11.22
N VAL A 82 -5.81 1.35 10.91
CA VAL A 82 -7.07 1.48 10.15
C VAL A 82 -8.08 2.34 10.91
N VAL A 83 -8.27 2.10 12.22
CA VAL A 83 -9.15 2.90 13.06
C VAL A 83 -8.70 4.36 13.11
N TYR A 84 -7.40 4.59 13.29
CA TYR A 84 -6.83 5.93 13.29
C TYR A 84 -7.11 6.66 11.98
N LEU A 85 -6.86 6.04 10.82
CA LEU A 85 -7.13 6.65 9.51
C LEU A 85 -8.62 6.96 9.33
N ILE A 86 -9.53 6.06 9.74
CA ILE A 86 -10.98 6.30 9.66
C ILE A 86 -11.37 7.53 10.49
N VAL A 87 -10.89 7.62 11.73
CA VAL A 87 -11.17 8.77 12.61
C VAL A 87 -10.58 10.04 12.00
N GLN A 88 -9.33 10.00 11.55
CA GLN A 88 -8.66 11.14 10.93
C GLN A 88 -9.45 11.67 9.72
N TYR A 89 -9.77 10.81 8.75
CA TYR A 89 -10.56 11.21 7.58
C TYR A 89 -11.96 11.72 7.94
N LYS A 90 -12.56 11.21 9.01
CA LYS A 90 -13.86 11.68 9.50
C LYS A 90 -13.76 13.06 10.15
N VAL A 91 -12.71 13.32 10.92
CA VAL A 91 -12.46 14.62 11.58
C VAL A 91 -12.14 15.69 10.55
N PHE A 92 -11.32 15.38 9.54
CA PHE A 92 -10.98 16.31 8.44
C PHE A 92 -12.00 16.29 7.30
N LYS A 93 -13.20 15.74 7.51
CA LYS A 93 -14.25 15.69 6.49
C LYS A 93 -14.90 17.08 6.35
N GLY A 94 -14.37 17.87 5.42
CA GLY A 94 -14.92 19.18 5.05
C GLY A 94 -14.28 19.67 3.76
N LYS A 95 -15.00 20.48 2.97
CA LYS A 95 -14.37 21.23 1.89
C LYS A 95 -13.59 22.37 2.51
N MET A 96 -12.32 22.52 2.14
CA MET A 96 -11.57 23.75 2.42
C MET A 96 -12.09 24.80 1.43
N ASP A 97 -13.25 25.38 1.72
CA ASP A 97 -13.79 26.49 0.93
C ASP A 97 -13.35 27.80 1.61
N ASP A 98 -12.69 28.64 0.81
CA ASP A 98 -12.25 30.00 1.14
C ASP A 98 -11.56 30.15 2.50
N VAL A 99 -10.43 29.46 2.67
CA VAL A 99 -9.42 29.96 3.61
C VAL A 99 -8.88 31.21 2.93
N GLY A 100 -9.35 32.38 3.36
CA GLY A 100 -8.81 33.66 2.91
C GLY A 100 -7.31 33.63 3.16
N TYR A 101 -6.56 33.30 2.11
CA TYR A 101 -5.12 33.48 2.10
C TYR A 101 -4.96 34.98 2.28
N GLY A 102 -4.49 35.38 3.46
CA GLY A 102 -4.39 36.79 3.83
C GLY A 102 -3.77 37.57 2.68
N GLU A 103 -4.43 38.68 2.34
CA GLU A 103 -4.02 39.68 1.35
C GLU A 103 -2.53 40.04 1.56
N HIS A 104 -1.63 39.35 0.85
CA HIS A 104 -0.21 39.68 0.73
C HIS A 104 0.26 39.38 -0.69
#